data_AF-A0AAJ1MNT7-F1
#
_entry.id   AF-A0AAJ1MNT7-F1
#
_cell.length_a   1.000
_cell.length_b   1.000
_cell.length_c   1.000
_cell.angle_alpha   90.00
_cell.angle_beta   90.00
_cell.angle_gamma   90.00
#
_symmetry.space_group_name_H-M   'P 1'
#
loop_
_entity.id
_entity.type
_entity.pdbx_description
1 polymer ?
#
loop_
_entity_poly.entity_id
_entity_poly.type
_entity_poly.pdbx_seq_one_letter_code
_entity_poly.pdbx_strand_id
1 'polypeptide(L)'
;MTYTIDTDKCTFCGLCAEECPSNIITIDKNRKKAEITDDGRCIKCSHCGMICPVGAVRYGDEELLEYDADAARLAAEPETIRAFDHMISSKRSVRAYKDTEIAEGELDAILHAGNTTATAQNSRQVDAMVLTGKEVADASKVIAAVSMKVIKAVLNPVIRRILSQTKLKSYADKNLIEDYHKRVQATIDGIDDAFFFGAPVVVILTYPVKGKRFGRTDCALAGENMMLTAHVRGIGSCMIGFAEAALFTKRLRRKVGIPSDRRIGLVFTLGYQKPEYYRYPKREEWTI
;
A
#
# COMPACT_ATOMS: atom_id res chain seq x y z
N MET A 1 27.56 11.91 1.21
CA MET A 1 27.62 10.59 0.54
C MET A 1 26.83 9.55 1.30
N THR A 2 25.85 8.95 0.64
CA THR A 2 25.03 7.86 1.20
C THR A 2 25.62 6.49 0.88
N TYR A 3 26.32 6.34 -0.25
CA TYR A 3 27.03 5.13 -0.62
C TYR A 3 28.53 5.41 -0.76
N THR A 4 29.35 4.41 -0.44
CA THR A 4 30.81 4.43 -0.59
C THR A 4 31.28 3.12 -1.21
N ILE A 5 32.52 3.11 -1.73
CA ILE A 5 33.15 1.91 -2.29
C ILE A 5 34.39 1.59 -1.45
N ASP A 6 34.36 0.43 -0.80
CA ASP A 6 35.51 -0.18 -0.15
C ASP A 6 36.54 -0.56 -1.23
N THR A 7 37.63 0.20 -1.26
CA THR A 7 38.68 0.01 -2.25
C THR A 7 39.48 -1.25 -2.01
N ASP A 8 39.51 -1.80 -0.81
CA ASP A 8 40.28 -3.00 -0.50
C ASP A 8 39.54 -4.24 -1.02
N LYS A 9 38.21 -4.24 -0.94
CA LYS A 9 37.36 -5.29 -1.52
C LYS A 9 37.16 -5.16 -3.04
N CYS A 10 37.21 -3.94 -3.60
CA CYS A 10 36.87 -3.70 -4.99
C CYS A 10 37.78 -4.43 -5.99
N THR A 11 37.19 -5.23 -6.88
CA THR A 11 37.89 -6.04 -7.90
C THR A 11 37.97 -5.40 -9.30
N PHE A 12 37.54 -4.15 -9.46
CA PHE A 12 37.55 -3.44 -10.76
C PHE A 12 36.67 -4.05 -11.86
N CYS A 13 35.68 -4.88 -11.51
CA CYS A 13 34.85 -5.59 -12.50
C CYS A 13 33.90 -4.69 -13.32
N GLY A 14 33.57 -3.48 -12.85
CA GLY A 14 32.73 -2.54 -13.61
C GLY A 14 31.21 -2.66 -13.40
N LEU A 15 30.71 -3.77 -12.85
CA LEU A 15 29.27 -4.06 -12.75
C LEU A 15 28.44 -2.94 -12.09
N CYS A 16 28.95 -2.35 -11.01
CA CYS A 16 28.26 -1.25 -10.31
C CYS A 16 28.08 0.01 -11.19
N ALA A 17 29.01 0.26 -12.13
CA ALA A 17 28.92 1.37 -13.06
C ALA A 17 27.90 1.09 -14.18
N GLU A 18 27.88 -0.13 -14.70
CA GLU A 18 26.92 -0.58 -15.72
C GLU A 18 25.48 -0.54 -15.20
N GLU A 19 25.28 -0.98 -13.96
CA GLU A 19 23.96 -1.09 -13.35
C GLU A 19 23.41 0.26 -12.82
N CYS A 20 24.25 1.28 -12.68
CA CYS A 20 23.84 2.55 -12.08
C CYS A 20 22.91 3.35 -13.01
N PRO A 21 21.60 3.49 -12.71
CA PRO A 21 20.68 4.19 -13.61
C PRO A 21 20.97 5.70 -13.69
N SER A 22 21.65 6.25 -12.68
CA SER A 22 22.04 7.65 -12.65
C SER A 22 23.38 7.93 -13.36
N ASN A 23 24.13 6.90 -13.78
CA ASN A 23 25.47 7.04 -14.39
C ASN A 23 26.39 7.94 -13.53
N ILE A 24 26.51 7.63 -12.23
CA ILE A 24 27.33 8.39 -11.27
C ILE A 24 28.55 7.63 -10.76
N ILE A 25 28.79 6.43 -11.29
CA ILE A 25 29.92 5.58 -10.92
C ILE A 25 30.81 5.45 -12.14
N THR A 26 32.10 5.72 -11.97
CA THR A 26 33.11 5.58 -13.00
C THR A 26 34.14 4.54 -12.60
N ILE A 27 34.90 4.09 -13.59
CA ILE A 27 35.94 3.08 -13.45
C ILE A 27 37.29 3.76 -13.68
N ASP A 28 38.02 4.04 -12.61
CA ASP A 28 39.35 4.62 -12.66
C ASP A 28 40.37 3.54 -13.05
N LYS A 29 40.85 3.62 -14.29
CA LYS A 29 41.82 2.69 -14.86
C LYS A 29 43.22 2.80 -14.22
N ASN A 30 43.59 3.97 -13.70
CA ASN A 30 44.89 4.19 -13.07
C ASN A 30 44.92 3.55 -11.68
N ARG A 31 43.88 3.80 -10.88
CA ARG A 31 43.73 3.19 -9.54
C ARG A 31 43.25 1.75 -9.60
N LYS A 32 42.70 1.32 -10.74
CA LYS A 32 41.99 0.04 -10.91
C LYS A 32 40.89 -0.12 -9.88
N LYS A 33 40.05 0.90 -9.72
CA LYS A 33 38.93 0.91 -8.76
C LYS A 33 37.69 1.59 -9.37
N ALA A 34 36.53 1.25 -8.83
CA ALA A 34 35.31 2.02 -9.07
C ALA A 34 35.25 3.23 -8.13
N GLU A 35 34.67 4.33 -8.60
CA GLU A 35 34.54 5.58 -7.86
C GLU A 35 33.15 6.20 -8.09
N ILE A 36 32.53 6.71 -7.02
CA ILE A 36 31.29 7.48 -7.12
C ILE A 36 31.68 8.95 -7.35
N THR A 37 31.41 9.46 -8.54
CA THR A 37 31.89 10.79 -8.99
C THR A 37 30.86 11.91 -8.80
N ASP A 38 29.59 11.57 -8.62
CA ASP A 38 28.51 12.55 -8.47
C ASP A 38 27.38 11.99 -7.59
N ASP A 39 27.48 12.18 -6.28
CA ASP A 39 26.45 11.68 -5.35
C ASP A 39 25.14 12.49 -5.40
N GLY A 40 25.15 13.69 -6.01
CA GLY A 40 24.01 14.59 -6.10
C GLY A 40 22.88 14.05 -6.97
N ARG A 41 23.19 13.19 -7.95
CA ARG A 41 22.21 12.51 -8.81
C ARG A 41 21.83 11.11 -8.33
N CYS A 42 22.33 10.64 -7.19
CA CYS A 42 22.01 9.33 -6.64
C CYS A 42 20.54 9.23 -6.21
N ILE A 43 19.79 8.27 -6.76
CA ILE A 43 18.40 7.98 -6.33
C ILE A 43 18.31 6.98 -5.17
N LYS A 44 19.46 6.55 -4.64
CA LYS A 44 19.57 5.65 -3.48
C LYS A 44 18.90 4.28 -3.62
N CYS A 45 18.87 3.71 -4.83
CA CYS A 45 18.21 2.43 -5.13
C CYS A 45 19.00 1.17 -4.72
N SER A 46 20.25 1.32 -4.26
CA SER A 46 21.15 0.21 -3.89
C SER A 46 21.60 -0.72 -5.01
N HIS A 47 21.20 -0.51 -6.27
CA HIS A 47 21.52 -1.46 -7.35
C HIS A 47 23.03 -1.72 -7.50
N CYS A 48 23.85 -0.67 -7.36
CA CYS A 48 25.30 -0.78 -7.42
C CYS A 48 25.89 -1.76 -6.39
N GLY A 49 25.26 -1.89 -5.22
CA GLY A 49 25.68 -2.84 -4.21
C GLY A 49 24.99 -4.20 -4.31
N MET A 50 23.74 -4.25 -4.77
CA MET A 50 23.07 -5.53 -5.07
C MET A 50 23.81 -6.34 -6.15
N ILE A 51 24.40 -5.66 -7.14
CA ILE A 51 25.17 -6.30 -8.20
C ILE A 51 26.64 -6.57 -7.82
N CYS A 52 27.11 -6.09 -6.67
CA CYS A 52 28.53 -6.19 -6.30
C CYS A 52 28.85 -7.58 -5.73
N PRO A 53 29.65 -8.42 -6.43
CA PRO A 53 29.87 -9.81 -6.01
C PRO A 53 30.76 -9.97 -4.78
N VAL A 54 31.45 -8.89 -4.38
CA VAL A 54 32.43 -8.87 -3.28
C VAL A 54 32.00 -7.93 -2.14
N GLY A 55 30.77 -7.42 -2.16
CA GLY A 55 30.24 -6.56 -1.10
C GLY A 55 31.01 -5.24 -0.93
N ALA A 56 31.65 -4.72 -1.97
CA ALA A 56 32.48 -3.52 -1.88
C ALA A 56 31.66 -2.23 -1.75
N VAL A 57 30.39 -2.21 -2.16
CA VAL A 57 29.55 -1.01 -2.04
C VAL A 57 28.84 -1.00 -0.69
N ARG A 58 29.03 0.07 0.09
CA ARG A 58 28.46 0.23 1.43
C ARG A 58 27.39 1.32 1.47
N TYR A 59 26.43 1.20 2.38
CA TYR A 59 25.50 2.29 2.74
C TYR A 59 25.90 2.85 4.11
N GLY A 60 26.40 4.08 4.14
CA GLY A 60 27.13 4.55 5.32
C GLY A 60 28.32 3.63 5.62
N ASP A 61 28.34 3.09 6.85
CA ASP A 61 29.38 2.16 7.30
C ASP A 61 28.95 0.69 7.21
N GLU A 62 27.78 0.38 6.67
CA GLU A 62 27.22 -0.97 6.65
C GLU A 62 27.29 -1.61 5.26
N GLU A 63 27.47 -2.93 5.22
CA GLU A 63 27.28 -3.72 4.00
C GLU A 63 25.80 -3.92 3.76
N LEU A 64 25.43 -4.00 2.47
CA LEU A 64 24.08 -4.40 2.12
C LEU A 64 23.88 -5.88 2.49
N LEU A 65 22.66 -6.21 2.90
CA LEU A 65 22.29 -7.59 3.22
C LEU A 65 22.55 -8.50 2.01
N GLU A 66 23.08 -9.68 2.31
CA GLU A 66 23.28 -10.70 1.29
C GLU A 66 21.95 -11.16 0.71
N TYR A 67 21.97 -11.47 -0.59
CA TYR A 67 20.83 -12.04 -1.27
C TYR A 67 20.66 -13.51 -0.84
N ASP A 68 19.48 -13.84 -0.31
CA ASP A 68 19.15 -15.22 0.07
C ASP A 68 18.95 -16.09 -1.18
N ALA A 69 20.04 -16.68 -1.65
CA ALA A 69 20.05 -17.52 -2.83
C ALA A 69 19.23 -18.81 -2.66
N ASP A 70 19.09 -19.31 -1.42
CA ASP A 70 18.31 -20.52 -1.15
C ASP A 70 16.81 -20.21 -1.21
N ALA A 71 16.37 -19.09 -0.63
CA ALA A 71 15.00 -18.61 -0.78
C ALA A 71 14.67 -18.32 -2.25
N ALA A 72 15.59 -17.76 -3.02
CA ALA A 72 15.40 -17.50 -4.45
C ALA A 72 15.21 -18.80 -5.26
N ARG A 73 15.99 -19.85 -4.95
CA ARG A 73 15.83 -21.18 -5.57
C ARG A 73 14.49 -21.79 -5.19
N LEU A 74 14.13 -21.78 -3.90
CA LEU A 74 12.84 -22.25 -3.42
C LEU A 74 11.67 -21.54 -4.10
N ALA A 75 11.78 -20.21 -4.29
CA ALA A 75 10.76 -19.40 -4.97
C ALA A 75 10.54 -19.81 -6.44
N ALA A 76 11.56 -20.37 -7.09
CA ALA A 76 11.49 -20.85 -8.47
C ALA A 76 10.98 -22.30 -8.60
N GLU A 77 10.75 -23.01 -7.49
CA GLU A 77 10.24 -24.38 -7.54
C GLU A 77 8.77 -24.43 -8.00
N PRO A 78 8.35 -25.46 -8.77
CA PRO A 78 6.98 -25.57 -9.28
C PRO A 78 5.91 -25.51 -8.18
N GLU A 79 6.16 -26.10 -7.02
CA GLU A 79 5.29 -26.10 -5.85
C GLU A 79 5.06 -24.67 -5.33
N THR A 80 6.13 -23.89 -5.22
CA THR A 80 6.09 -22.50 -4.77
C THR A 80 5.40 -21.61 -5.77
N ILE A 81 5.64 -21.80 -7.06
CA ILE A 81 4.94 -21.09 -8.14
C ILE A 81 3.43 -21.37 -8.06
N ARG A 82 3.02 -22.64 -7.91
CA ARG A 82 1.59 -22.98 -7.73
C ARG A 82 0.98 -22.32 -6.49
N ALA A 83 1.72 -22.27 -5.38
CA ALA A 83 1.26 -21.60 -4.16
C ALA A 83 1.10 -20.09 -4.37
N PHE A 84 2.03 -19.46 -5.09
CA PHE A 84 1.95 -18.05 -5.46
C PHE A 84 0.76 -17.76 -6.38
N ASP A 85 0.53 -18.57 -7.42
CA ASP A 85 -0.63 -18.45 -8.30
C ASP A 85 -1.95 -18.59 -7.54
N HIS A 86 -2.01 -19.53 -6.59
CA HIS A 86 -3.13 -19.66 -5.68
C HIS A 86 -3.35 -18.39 -4.87
N MET A 87 -2.30 -17.83 -4.25
CA MET A 87 -2.38 -16.58 -3.48
C MET A 87 -3.00 -15.44 -4.30
N ILE A 88 -2.48 -15.19 -5.51
CA ILE A 88 -2.97 -14.13 -6.40
C ILE A 88 -4.44 -14.36 -6.77
N SER A 89 -4.79 -15.60 -7.13
CA SER A 89 -6.13 -15.95 -7.63
C SER A 89 -7.18 -16.02 -6.53
N SER A 90 -6.78 -16.37 -5.31
CA SER A 90 -7.69 -16.59 -4.17
C SER A 90 -7.88 -15.36 -3.29
N LYS A 91 -7.01 -14.34 -3.35
CA LYS A 91 -7.20 -13.12 -2.55
C LYS A 91 -8.53 -12.43 -2.89
N ARG A 92 -9.32 -12.14 -1.87
CA ARG A 92 -10.63 -11.46 -1.99
C ARG A 92 -10.77 -10.31 -1.01
N SER A 93 -11.68 -9.40 -1.36
CA SER A 93 -12.14 -8.36 -0.45
C SER A 93 -12.98 -8.96 0.67
N VAL A 94 -12.36 -9.18 1.83
CA VAL A 94 -13.01 -9.70 3.05
C VAL A 94 -13.74 -8.55 3.74
N ARG A 95 -15.01 -8.77 4.09
CA ARG A 95 -15.88 -7.76 4.73
C ARG A 95 -16.58 -8.33 5.96
N ALA A 96 -15.98 -9.35 6.56
CA ALA A 96 -16.46 -10.00 7.77
C ALA A 96 -15.25 -10.59 8.50
N TYR A 97 -14.99 -10.07 9.69
CA TYR A 97 -13.79 -10.36 10.47
C TYR A 97 -14.13 -11.07 11.77
N LYS A 98 -13.26 -11.98 12.20
CA LYS A 98 -13.33 -12.63 13.52
C LYS A 98 -13.07 -11.57 14.59
N ASP A 99 -13.64 -11.79 15.77
CA ASP A 99 -13.35 -10.99 16.96
C ASP A 99 -12.05 -11.48 17.58
N THR A 100 -10.94 -11.24 16.88
CA THR A 100 -9.61 -11.70 17.25
C THR A 100 -8.60 -10.68 16.76
N GLU A 101 -7.76 -10.21 17.66
CA GLU A 101 -6.70 -9.26 17.35
C GLU A 101 -5.65 -9.91 16.45
N ILE A 102 -5.08 -9.10 15.56
CA ILE A 102 -3.94 -9.52 14.73
C ILE A 102 -2.70 -9.52 15.63
N ALA A 103 -1.96 -10.63 15.63
CA ALA A 103 -0.69 -10.70 16.37
C ALA A 103 0.29 -9.64 15.87
N GLU A 104 1.03 -9.00 16.79
CA GLU A 104 1.96 -7.90 16.49
C GLU A 104 2.96 -8.27 15.38
N GLY A 105 3.61 -9.43 15.49
CA GLY A 105 4.57 -9.90 14.48
C GLY A 105 3.96 -10.12 13.08
N GLU A 106 2.66 -10.47 13.00
CA GLU A 106 1.97 -10.60 11.71
C GLU A 106 1.67 -9.23 11.09
N LEU A 107 1.25 -8.27 11.91
CA LEU A 107 1.02 -6.89 11.47
C LEU A 107 2.33 -6.25 11.01
N ASP A 108 3.42 -6.43 11.75
CA ASP A 108 4.75 -5.93 11.39
C ASP A 108 5.23 -6.51 10.06
N ALA A 109 5.07 -7.82 9.86
CA ALA A 109 5.43 -8.47 8.60
C ALA A 109 4.62 -7.90 7.41
N ILE A 110 3.33 -7.62 7.62
CA ILE A 110 2.49 -6.97 6.60
C ILE A 110 3.00 -5.57 6.31
N LEU A 111 3.20 -4.72 7.33
CA LEU A 111 3.66 -3.35 7.14
C LEU A 111 5.05 -3.30 6.49
N HIS A 112 5.93 -4.22 6.87
CA HIS A 112 7.25 -4.37 6.28
C HIS A 112 7.18 -4.65 4.77
N ALA A 113 6.27 -5.53 4.32
CA ALA A 113 6.10 -5.83 2.90
C ALA A 113 5.73 -4.59 2.05
N GLY A 114 4.92 -3.67 2.59
CA GLY A 114 4.66 -2.41 1.92
C GLY A 114 5.85 -1.45 1.94
N ASN A 115 6.60 -1.40 3.05
CA ASN A 115 7.79 -0.54 3.18
C ASN A 115 8.95 -0.94 2.26
N THR A 116 9.07 -2.23 1.92
CA THR A 116 10.09 -2.75 0.99
C THR A 116 9.66 -2.67 -0.47
N THR A 117 8.45 -2.19 -0.75
CA THR A 117 7.93 -2.14 -2.12
C THR A 117 8.67 -1.11 -2.97
N ALA A 118 9.00 -1.49 -4.20
CA ALA A 118 9.60 -0.59 -5.18
C ALA A 118 8.69 0.60 -5.48
N THR A 119 9.27 1.78 -5.68
CA THR A 119 8.53 3.01 -5.98
C THR A 119 9.15 3.74 -7.17
N ALA A 120 8.36 4.56 -7.85
CA ALA A 120 8.85 5.37 -8.96
C ALA A 120 10.05 6.24 -8.52
N GLN A 121 11.14 6.17 -9.29
CA GLN A 121 12.41 6.86 -9.01
C GLN A 121 13.02 6.51 -7.64
N ASN A 122 12.64 5.38 -7.05
CA ASN A 122 13.00 5.00 -5.68
C ASN A 122 12.68 6.09 -4.65
N SER A 123 11.57 6.81 -4.83
CA SER A 123 11.27 7.96 -3.99
C SER A 123 10.92 7.60 -2.55
N ARG A 124 10.37 6.40 -2.31
CA ARG A 124 10.05 5.83 -0.99
C ARG A 124 9.29 6.80 -0.08
N GLN A 125 8.33 7.54 -0.64
CA GLN A 125 7.57 8.59 0.08
C GLN A 125 6.21 8.12 0.59
N VAL A 126 5.97 6.81 0.61
CA VAL A 126 4.74 6.22 1.14
C VAL A 126 4.89 6.07 2.65
N ASP A 127 3.93 6.60 3.41
CA ASP A 127 3.86 6.40 4.86
C ASP A 127 2.56 5.68 5.18
N ALA A 128 2.63 4.69 6.06
CA ALA A 128 1.47 3.98 6.59
C ALA A 128 1.04 4.61 7.92
N MET A 129 -0.23 4.99 8.00
CA MET A 129 -0.90 5.29 9.26
C MET A 129 -1.80 4.11 9.60
N VAL A 130 -1.63 3.55 10.80
CA VAL A 130 -2.36 2.37 11.26
C VAL A 130 -3.33 2.80 12.35
N LEU A 131 -4.60 2.45 12.18
CA LEU A 131 -5.65 2.62 13.17
C LEU A 131 -6.00 1.26 13.75
N THR A 132 -6.16 1.20 15.07
CA THR A 132 -6.51 -0.06 15.77
C THR A 132 -7.70 0.12 16.71
N GLY A 133 -8.50 -0.94 16.87
CA GLY A 133 -9.58 -1.01 17.86
C GLY A 133 -10.50 0.22 17.85
N LYS A 134 -10.47 1.00 18.94
CA LYS A 134 -11.31 2.21 19.09
C LYS A 134 -11.06 3.26 18.00
N GLU A 135 -9.84 3.40 17.51
CA GLU A 135 -9.50 4.39 16.47
C GLU A 135 -10.18 4.07 15.14
N VAL A 136 -10.33 2.79 14.81
CA VAL A 136 -11.09 2.33 13.64
C VAL A 136 -12.56 2.74 13.77
N ALA A 137 -13.17 2.48 14.92
CA ALA A 137 -14.55 2.85 15.20
C ALA A 137 -14.77 4.38 15.15
N ASP A 138 -13.85 5.15 15.73
CA ASP A 138 -13.90 6.62 15.71
C ASP A 138 -13.77 7.17 14.28
N ALA A 139 -12.84 6.63 13.48
CA ALA A 139 -12.69 7.00 12.08
C ALA A 139 -13.95 6.65 11.27
N SER A 140 -14.54 5.49 11.50
CA SER A 140 -15.80 5.08 10.88
C SER A 140 -16.93 6.05 11.21
N LYS A 141 -17.08 6.47 12.47
CA LYS A 141 -18.07 7.47 12.89
C LYS A 141 -17.85 8.84 12.24
N VAL A 142 -16.60 9.27 12.07
CA VAL A 142 -16.27 10.52 11.35
C VAL A 142 -16.73 10.43 9.89
N ILE A 143 -16.45 9.32 9.22
CA ILE A 143 -16.86 9.06 7.83
C ILE A 143 -18.40 8.98 7.74
N ALA A 144 -19.04 8.33 8.70
CA ALA A 144 -20.49 8.21 8.77
C ALA A 144 -21.17 9.59 8.89
N ALA A 145 -20.67 10.45 9.78
CA ALA A 145 -21.20 11.80 9.96
C ALA A 145 -21.07 12.67 8.70
N VAL A 146 -20.02 12.50 7.91
CA VAL A 146 -19.86 13.16 6.60
C VAL A 146 -20.85 12.59 5.60
N SER A 147 -20.93 11.26 5.52
CA SER A 147 -21.82 10.53 4.61
C SER A 147 -23.28 10.89 4.83
N MET A 148 -23.73 11.02 6.08
CA MET A 148 -25.09 11.45 6.41
C MET A 148 -25.43 12.83 5.88
N LYS A 149 -24.48 13.78 5.89
CA LYS A 149 -24.71 15.11 5.32
C LYS A 149 -24.89 15.03 3.81
N VAL A 150 -24.09 14.19 3.14
CA VAL A 150 -24.21 13.95 1.70
C VAL A 150 -25.54 13.28 1.38
N ILE A 151 -25.92 12.23 2.11
CA ILE A 151 -27.20 11.52 1.93
C ILE A 151 -28.38 12.49 2.06
N LYS A 152 -28.42 13.31 3.13
CA LYS A 152 -29.49 14.31 3.32
C LYS A 152 -29.56 15.32 2.17
N ALA A 153 -28.42 15.73 1.63
CA ALA A 153 -28.38 16.61 0.47
C ALA A 153 -28.89 15.92 -0.80
N VAL A 154 -28.50 14.67 -1.05
CA VAL A 154 -28.93 13.89 -2.23
C VAL A 154 -30.40 13.50 -2.15
N LEU A 155 -30.97 13.33 -0.96
CA LEU A 155 -32.41 13.09 -0.77
C LEU A 155 -33.27 14.33 -1.08
N ASN A 156 -32.68 15.52 -1.20
CA ASN A 156 -33.41 16.71 -1.66
C ASN A 156 -33.89 16.51 -3.12
N PRO A 157 -35.20 16.67 -3.42
CA PRO A 157 -35.75 16.39 -4.75
C PRO A 157 -35.08 17.16 -5.89
N VAL A 158 -34.64 18.41 -5.64
CA VAL A 158 -33.99 19.27 -6.64
C VAL A 158 -32.60 18.74 -6.98
N ILE A 159 -31.78 18.47 -5.95
CA ILE A 159 -30.42 17.93 -6.11
C ILE A 159 -30.49 16.55 -6.75
N ARG A 160 -31.42 15.71 -6.30
CA ARG A 160 -31.62 14.36 -6.86
C ARG A 160 -31.97 14.41 -8.34
N ARG A 161 -32.86 15.32 -8.74
CA ARG A 161 -33.23 15.51 -10.15
C ARG A 161 -32.02 15.91 -10.99
N ILE A 162 -31.20 16.85 -10.50
CA ILE A 162 -29.96 17.24 -11.17
C ILE A 162 -29.02 16.02 -11.31
N LEU A 163 -28.76 15.28 -10.23
CA LEU A 163 -27.86 14.13 -10.25
C LEU A 163 -28.34 13.02 -11.18
N SER A 164 -29.65 12.77 -11.26
CA SER A 164 -30.25 11.77 -12.15
C SER A 164 -29.99 12.04 -13.64
N GLN A 165 -29.65 13.29 -13.99
CA GLN A 165 -29.33 13.72 -15.35
C GLN A 165 -27.82 13.72 -15.64
N THR A 166 -26.99 13.33 -14.66
CA THR A 166 -25.54 13.26 -14.81
C THR A 166 -25.05 11.81 -14.93
N LYS A 167 -23.74 11.64 -15.17
CA LYS A 167 -23.07 10.33 -15.09
C LYS A 167 -23.16 9.68 -13.70
N LEU A 168 -23.61 10.41 -12.67
CA LEU A 168 -23.81 9.93 -11.31
C LEU A 168 -25.23 9.40 -11.04
N LYS A 169 -26.05 9.16 -12.07
CA LYS A 169 -27.45 8.70 -11.90
C LYS A 169 -27.59 7.43 -11.04
N SER A 170 -26.61 6.52 -11.06
CA SER A 170 -26.60 5.31 -10.24
C SER A 170 -26.55 5.62 -8.74
N TYR A 171 -25.96 6.76 -8.35
CA TYR A 171 -25.91 7.25 -6.98
C TYR A 171 -27.18 8.01 -6.57
N ALA A 172 -28.13 8.24 -7.49
CA ALA A 172 -29.42 8.89 -7.25
C ALA A 172 -30.59 7.90 -7.12
N ASP A 173 -30.30 6.59 -7.15
CA ASP A 173 -31.28 5.53 -6.92
C ASP A 173 -31.82 5.60 -5.48
N LYS A 174 -33.14 5.66 -5.34
CA LYS A 174 -33.78 5.89 -4.03
C LYS A 174 -33.52 4.74 -3.07
N ASN A 175 -33.66 3.50 -3.55
CA ASN A 175 -33.57 2.31 -2.73
C ASN A 175 -32.12 2.12 -2.25
N LEU A 176 -31.16 2.39 -3.14
CA LEU A 176 -29.74 2.35 -2.78
C LEU A 176 -29.39 3.41 -1.73
N ILE A 177 -29.91 4.63 -1.87
CA ILE A 177 -29.68 5.71 -0.89
C ILE A 177 -30.32 5.36 0.46
N GLU A 178 -31.53 4.80 0.47
CA GLU A 178 -32.24 4.43 1.70
C GLU A 178 -31.56 3.27 2.44
N ASP A 179 -31.11 2.24 1.72
CA ASP A 179 -30.31 1.16 2.29
C ASP A 179 -28.99 1.68 2.87
N TYR A 180 -28.29 2.50 2.08
CA TYR A 180 -27.06 3.12 2.54
C TYR A 180 -27.28 4.02 3.76
N HIS A 181 -28.36 4.80 3.80
CA HIS A 181 -28.75 5.62 4.95
C HIS A 181 -28.92 4.79 6.22
N LYS A 182 -29.60 3.64 6.15
CA LYS A 182 -29.76 2.73 7.29
C LYS A 182 -28.41 2.23 7.81
N ARG A 183 -27.53 1.80 6.89
CA ARG A 183 -26.20 1.30 7.25
C ARG A 183 -25.33 2.40 7.89
N VAL A 184 -25.33 3.61 7.32
CA VAL A 184 -24.58 4.74 7.87
C VAL A 184 -25.14 5.15 9.25
N GLN A 185 -26.46 5.12 9.43
CA GLN A 185 -27.08 5.40 10.72
C GLN A 185 -26.67 4.36 11.78
N ALA A 186 -26.68 3.06 11.44
CA ALA A 186 -26.21 2.00 12.33
C ALA A 186 -24.75 2.21 12.79
N THR A 187 -23.88 2.77 11.94
CA THR A 187 -22.52 3.16 12.31
C THR A 187 -22.45 4.32 13.29
N ILE A 188 -23.32 5.32 13.12
CA ILE A 188 -23.43 6.42 14.09
C ILE A 188 -23.89 5.90 15.45
N ASP A 189 -24.85 4.98 15.43
CA ASP A 189 -25.44 4.39 16.63
C ASP A 189 -24.51 3.33 17.27
N GLY A 190 -23.41 2.95 16.59
CA GLY A 190 -22.43 1.98 17.07
C GLY A 190 -22.92 0.53 17.02
N ILE A 191 -23.95 0.25 16.22
CA ILE A 191 -24.56 -1.09 16.07
C ILE A 191 -23.80 -1.93 15.04
N ASP A 192 -23.36 -1.30 13.94
CA ASP A 192 -22.65 -1.96 12.85
C ASP A 192 -21.71 -0.98 12.14
N ASP A 193 -20.73 -1.46 11.38
CA ASP A 193 -19.74 -0.64 10.69
C ASP A 193 -19.87 -0.77 9.18
N ALA A 194 -20.53 0.20 8.57
CA ALA A 194 -20.79 0.24 7.13
C ALA A 194 -19.51 0.47 6.29
N PHE A 195 -18.42 0.94 6.90
CA PHE A 195 -17.24 1.44 6.22
C PHE A 195 -16.04 0.52 6.34
N PHE A 196 -15.78 -0.01 7.55
CA PHE A 196 -14.66 -0.91 7.80
C PHE A 196 -15.08 -2.31 8.23
N PHE A 197 -16.39 -2.61 8.26
CA PHE A 197 -16.94 -3.95 8.49
C PHE A 197 -16.52 -4.57 9.83
N GLY A 198 -16.23 -3.74 10.84
CA GLY A 198 -15.76 -4.19 12.15
C GLY A 198 -14.34 -4.75 12.11
N ALA A 199 -13.51 -4.33 11.15
CA ALA A 199 -12.11 -4.72 11.11
C ALA A 199 -11.36 -4.26 12.37
N PRO A 200 -10.49 -5.10 12.97
CA PRO A 200 -9.66 -4.68 14.10
C PRO A 200 -8.60 -3.64 13.71
N VAL A 201 -8.19 -3.62 12.44
CA VAL A 201 -7.12 -2.75 11.93
C VAL A 201 -7.53 -2.09 10.62
N VAL A 202 -7.21 -0.81 10.48
CA VAL A 202 -7.28 -0.07 9.20
C VAL A 202 -5.92 0.55 8.91
N VAL A 203 -5.42 0.32 7.70
CA VAL A 203 -4.18 0.93 7.21
C VAL A 203 -4.53 2.01 6.19
N ILE A 204 -3.99 3.21 6.39
CA ILE A 204 -4.11 4.37 5.53
C ILE A 204 -2.73 4.68 4.97
N LEU A 205 -2.51 4.34 3.70
CA LEU A 205 -1.30 4.70 2.98
C LEU A 205 -1.43 6.13 2.45
N THR A 206 -0.41 6.93 2.72
CA THR A 206 -0.36 8.34 2.35
C THR A 206 0.88 8.67 1.54
N TYR A 207 0.84 9.81 0.86
CA TYR A 207 1.98 10.37 0.12
C TYR A 207 1.96 11.91 0.17
N PRO A 208 3.09 12.61 -0.08
CA PRO A 208 3.15 14.06 -0.01
C PRO A 208 2.21 14.77 -1.00
N VAL A 209 1.65 15.91 -0.58
CA VAL A 209 0.74 16.74 -1.41
C VAL A 209 1.44 17.33 -2.63
N LYS A 210 2.74 17.62 -2.53
CA LYS A 210 3.55 18.25 -3.58
C LYS A 210 4.64 17.29 -4.05
N GLY A 211 5.03 17.43 -5.32
CA GLY A 211 6.32 16.94 -5.80
C GLY A 211 6.37 15.48 -6.27
N LYS A 212 5.25 14.74 -6.34
CA LYS A 212 5.25 13.37 -6.89
C LYS A 212 4.02 13.04 -7.73
N ARG A 213 4.28 12.71 -8.99
CA ARG A 213 3.29 12.27 -9.97
C ARG A 213 2.71 10.89 -9.65
N PHE A 214 3.52 10.01 -9.07
CA PHE A 214 3.21 8.58 -8.92
C PHE A 214 2.83 8.15 -7.49
N GLY A 215 2.78 9.08 -6.51
CA GLY A 215 2.61 8.71 -5.10
C GLY A 215 1.36 7.88 -4.79
N ARG A 216 0.26 8.08 -5.52
CA ARG A 216 -0.93 7.22 -5.41
C ARG A 216 -0.69 5.81 -5.94
N THR A 217 -0.01 5.67 -7.08
CA THR A 217 0.38 4.38 -7.64
C THR A 217 1.35 3.66 -6.73
N ASP A 218 2.33 4.37 -6.17
CA ASP A 218 3.27 3.83 -5.17
C ASP A 218 2.51 3.29 -3.94
N CYS A 219 1.50 4.01 -3.44
CA CYS A 219 0.62 3.51 -2.37
C CYS A 219 -0.16 2.27 -2.79
N ALA A 220 -0.64 2.19 -4.04
CA ALA A 220 -1.39 1.04 -4.53
C ALA A 220 -0.51 -0.21 -4.62
N LEU A 221 0.73 -0.07 -5.09
CA LEU A 221 1.72 -1.16 -5.14
C LEU A 221 2.06 -1.64 -3.72
N ALA A 222 2.39 -0.71 -2.82
CA ALA A 222 2.70 -1.04 -1.43
C ALA A 222 1.52 -1.73 -0.74
N GLY A 223 0.31 -1.21 -0.93
CA GLY A 223 -0.89 -1.80 -0.35
C GLY A 223 -1.23 -3.18 -0.92
N GLU A 224 -0.98 -3.43 -2.20
CA GLU A 224 -1.17 -4.77 -2.78
C GLU A 224 -0.19 -5.79 -2.18
N ASN A 225 1.09 -5.42 -2.04
CA ASN A 225 2.07 -6.27 -1.36
C ASN A 225 1.65 -6.56 0.09
N MET A 226 1.24 -5.53 0.85
CA MET A 226 0.70 -5.70 2.20
C MET A 226 -0.51 -6.67 2.23
N MET A 227 -1.49 -6.48 1.34
CA MET A 227 -2.70 -7.30 1.31
C MET A 227 -2.45 -8.74 0.85
N LEU A 228 -1.47 -8.98 -0.04
CA LEU A 228 -1.04 -10.32 -0.43
C LEU A 228 -0.30 -11.02 0.71
N THR A 229 0.62 -10.33 1.38
CA THR A 229 1.30 -10.82 2.58
C THR A 229 0.30 -11.17 3.69
N ALA A 230 -0.73 -10.34 3.90
CA ALA A 230 -1.81 -10.64 4.84
C ALA A 230 -2.57 -11.92 4.44
N HIS A 231 -2.88 -12.08 3.15
CA HIS A 231 -3.67 -13.20 2.65
C HIS A 231 -3.00 -14.56 2.90
N VAL A 232 -1.69 -14.69 2.63
CA VAL A 232 -0.95 -15.93 2.91
C VAL A 232 -0.81 -16.25 4.40
N ARG A 233 -0.98 -15.23 5.25
CA ARG A 233 -0.99 -15.33 6.72
C ARG A 233 -2.39 -15.60 7.29
N GLY A 234 -3.39 -15.84 6.43
CA GLY A 234 -4.78 -16.07 6.83
C GLY A 234 -5.52 -14.81 7.30
N ILE A 235 -4.93 -13.62 7.08
CA ILE A 235 -5.50 -12.33 7.42
C ILE A 235 -6.23 -11.80 6.18
N GLY A 236 -7.53 -11.61 6.33
CA GLY A 236 -8.37 -11.02 5.30
C GLY A 236 -8.13 -9.52 5.17
N SER A 237 -8.35 -9.00 3.97
CA SER A 237 -8.24 -7.57 3.70
C SER A 237 -9.31 -7.07 2.75
N CYS A 238 -9.64 -5.78 2.83
CA CYS A 238 -10.48 -5.12 1.83
C CYS A 238 -10.05 -3.68 1.62
N MET A 239 -9.75 -3.34 0.36
CA MET A 239 -9.55 -1.97 -0.10
C MET A 239 -10.84 -1.16 0.02
N ILE A 240 -10.74 0.03 0.62
CA ILE A 240 -11.86 0.91 0.98
C ILE A 240 -11.79 2.20 0.16
N GLY A 241 -12.35 2.18 -1.05
CA GLY A 241 -12.38 3.37 -1.91
C GLY A 241 -13.25 4.52 -1.37
N PHE A 242 -14.29 4.22 -0.58
CA PHE A 242 -15.19 5.25 -0.06
C PHE A 242 -14.53 6.14 1.01
N ALA A 243 -13.61 5.61 1.82
CA ALA A 243 -12.91 6.37 2.85
C ALA A 243 -12.14 7.56 2.25
N GLU A 244 -11.52 7.36 1.08
CA GLU A 244 -10.88 8.44 0.33
C GLU A 244 -11.89 9.50 -0.12
N ALA A 245 -13.04 9.07 -0.66
CA ALA A 245 -14.10 9.96 -1.11
C ALA A 245 -14.69 10.79 0.04
N ALA A 246 -14.83 10.22 1.24
CA ALA A 246 -15.35 10.90 2.42
C ALA A 246 -14.36 11.86 3.08
N LEU A 247 -13.05 11.56 3.03
CA LEU A 247 -11.99 12.37 3.63
C LEU A 247 -11.36 13.36 2.63
N PHE A 248 -12.21 13.97 1.78
CA PHE A 248 -11.78 14.80 0.66
C PHE A 248 -11.16 16.15 1.08
N THR A 249 -11.49 16.68 2.26
CA THR A 249 -10.91 17.96 2.75
C THR A 249 -9.79 17.75 3.77
N LYS A 250 -8.86 18.71 3.86
CA LYS A 250 -7.81 18.74 4.91
C LYS A 250 -8.41 18.73 6.32
N ARG A 251 -9.56 19.37 6.53
CA ARG A 251 -10.25 19.40 7.83
C ARG A 251 -10.74 18.01 8.23
N LEU A 252 -11.31 17.26 7.30
CA LEU A 252 -11.80 15.90 7.56
C LEU A 252 -10.66 14.92 7.76
N ARG A 253 -9.59 15.01 6.95
CA ARG A 253 -8.36 14.22 7.14
C ARG A 253 -7.74 14.39 8.52
N ARG A 254 -7.63 15.62 9.02
CA ARG A 254 -7.10 15.88 10.37
C ARG A 254 -7.95 15.25 11.49
N LYS A 255 -9.26 15.08 11.30
CA LYS A 255 -10.12 14.44 12.31
C LYS A 255 -9.78 12.97 12.54
N VAL A 256 -9.15 12.34 11.56
CA VAL A 256 -8.67 10.95 11.65
C VAL A 256 -7.14 10.91 11.72
N GLY A 257 -6.49 12.01 12.11
CA GLY A 257 -5.04 12.08 12.36
C GLY A 257 -4.13 12.21 11.13
N ILE A 258 -4.67 12.27 9.91
CA ILE A 258 -3.83 12.37 8.69
C ILE A 258 -3.16 13.76 8.61
N PRO A 259 -1.81 13.83 8.44
CA PRO A 259 -1.09 15.09 8.34
C PRO A 259 -1.52 15.96 7.15
N SER A 260 -1.39 17.29 7.30
CA SER A 260 -1.96 18.26 6.35
C SER A 260 -1.18 18.40 5.03
N ASP A 261 0.07 17.97 5.04
CA ASP A 261 1.01 17.89 3.92
C ASP A 261 0.95 16.55 3.19
N ARG A 262 0.05 15.64 3.63
CA ARG A 262 -0.16 14.31 3.05
C ARG A 262 -1.53 14.19 2.37
N ARG A 263 -1.60 13.30 1.37
CA ARG A 263 -2.81 12.83 0.69
C ARG A 263 -3.00 11.35 0.95
N ILE A 264 -4.26 10.90 0.93
CA ILE A 264 -4.59 9.47 0.98
C ILE A 264 -4.31 8.88 -0.40
N GLY A 265 -3.52 7.80 -0.46
CA GLY A 265 -3.28 7.02 -1.66
C GLY A 265 -4.11 5.74 -1.70
N LEU A 266 -4.19 5.02 -0.57
CA LEU A 266 -4.97 3.80 -0.42
C LEU A 266 -5.43 3.64 1.03
N VAL A 267 -6.64 3.13 1.23
CA VAL A 267 -7.13 2.70 2.54
C VAL A 267 -7.55 1.24 2.43
N PHE A 268 -7.18 0.42 3.38
CA PHE A 268 -7.65 -0.97 3.46
C PHE A 268 -7.80 -1.43 4.91
N THR A 269 -8.65 -2.43 5.08
CA THR A 269 -8.91 -3.10 6.35
C THR A 269 -8.07 -4.36 6.46
N LEU A 270 -7.75 -4.77 7.69
CA LEU A 270 -7.10 -6.03 8.01
C LEU A 270 -7.82 -6.69 9.19
N GLY A 271 -7.95 -8.01 9.14
CA GLY A 271 -8.44 -8.84 10.24
C GLY A 271 -8.54 -10.30 9.86
N TYR A 272 -8.54 -11.22 10.83
CA TYR A 272 -8.76 -12.63 10.51
C TYR A 272 -10.12 -12.84 9.86
N GLN A 273 -10.13 -13.45 8.67
CA GLN A 273 -11.37 -13.60 7.92
C GLN A 273 -12.33 -14.59 8.60
N LYS A 274 -13.60 -14.21 8.72
CA LYS A 274 -14.69 -15.13 9.08
C LYS A 274 -15.03 -16.14 7.96
N PRO A 275 -15.20 -15.72 6.69
CA PRO A 275 -15.64 -16.64 5.65
C PRO A 275 -14.54 -17.61 5.24
N GLU A 276 -14.96 -18.80 4.82
CA GLU A 276 -14.13 -19.78 4.11
C GLU A 276 -14.58 -19.83 2.64
N TYR A 277 -13.62 -19.88 1.71
CA TYR A 277 -13.90 -19.90 0.28
C TYR A 277 -13.49 -21.23 -0.34
N TYR A 278 -14.44 -21.92 -0.98
CA TYR A 278 -14.21 -23.22 -1.62
C TYR A 278 -14.04 -23.12 -3.16
N ARG A 279 -14.18 -21.92 -3.74
CA ARG A 279 -14.14 -21.68 -5.18
C ARG A 279 -13.48 -20.34 -5.49
N TYR A 280 -12.76 -20.27 -6.61
CA TYR A 280 -12.21 -19.02 -7.13
C TYR A 280 -13.32 -18.11 -7.71
N PRO A 281 -13.13 -16.78 -7.69
CA PRO A 281 -14.03 -15.88 -8.41
C PRO A 281 -13.95 -16.12 -9.92
N LYS A 282 -15.08 -16.02 -10.60
CA LYS A 282 -15.08 -15.80 -12.05
C LYS A 282 -14.52 -14.40 -12.33
N ARG A 283 -13.56 -14.30 -13.25
CA ARG A 283 -12.98 -13.05 -13.75
C ARG A 283 -13.12 -13.01 -15.27
N GLU A 284 -13.28 -11.82 -15.82
CA GLU A 284 -13.25 -11.61 -17.27
C GLU A 284 -11.79 -11.56 -17.73
N GLU A 285 -11.52 -12.15 -18.89
CA GLU A 285 -10.22 -12.03 -19.54
C GLU A 285 -10.05 -10.63 -20.12
N TRP A 286 -8.82 -10.14 -20.12
CA TRP A 286 -8.52 -8.84 -20.72
C TRP A 286 -8.56 -8.97 -22.24
N THR A 287 -9.07 -7.94 -22.92
CA THR A 287 -8.83 -7.78 -24.36
C THR A 287 -7.39 -7.30 -24.52
N ILE A 288 -6.56 -8.09 -25.21
CA ILE A 288 -5.15 -7.79 -25.50
C ILE A 288 -5.05 -7.07 -26.84
#